data_AF-A0A1F6V1Y8-F1
#
_entry.id   AF-A0A1F6V1Y8-F1
#
_cell.length_a   1.000
_cell.length_b   1.000
_cell.length_c   1.000
_cell.angle_alpha   90.00
_cell.angle_beta   90.00
_cell.angle_gamma   90.00
#
_symmetry.space_group_name_H-M   'P 1'
#
loop_
_entity.id
_entity.type
_entity.pdbx_description
1 polymer ?
#
loop_
_entity_poly.entity_id
_entity_poly.type
_entity_poly.pdbx_seq_one_letter_code
_entity_poly.pdbx_strand_id
1 'polypeptide(L)'
;MIHDTEVYLADTLGELGPFMAGAELVVMGGSFEPFGGHNILEPARLGKAIIFGPHMENFAEEAALLCANEAAVQLTSIDALTPCLNELLAQPDKAAALGKNAARLIAARAGVIDDYLAALAELCPELADRRTA
;
A
#
# COMPACT_ATOMS: atom_id res chain seq x y z
N MET A 1 -15.40 -8.85 21.82
CA MET A 1 -16.30 -9.68 21.00
C MET A 1 -17.23 -8.73 20.27
N ILE A 2 -16.83 -8.33 19.06
CA ILE A 2 -17.50 -7.32 18.22
C ILE A 2 -18.37 -8.10 17.23
N HIS A 3 -19.47 -8.71 17.67
CA HIS A 3 -20.24 -9.62 16.81
C HIS A 3 -21.31 -8.94 15.96
N ASP A 4 -21.65 -7.68 16.24
CA ASP A 4 -22.71 -6.93 15.52
C ASP A 4 -22.24 -5.56 14.96
N THR A 5 -20.93 -5.28 14.91
CA THR A 5 -20.45 -4.00 14.36
C THR A 5 -20.18 -4.09 12.87
N GLU A 6 -21.03 -3.44 12.08
CA GLU A 6 -20.90 -3.35 10.63
C GLU A 6 -19.89 -2.26 10.21
N VAL A 7 -19.80 -1.18 10.98
CA VAL A 7 -18.89 -0.04 10.71
C VAL A 7 -18.16 0.34 11.99
N TYR A 8 -16.84 0.32 11.93
CA TYR A 8 -15.96 0.79 13.00
C TYR A 8 -15.20 2.04 12.54
N LEU A 9 -15.39 3.16 13.23
CA LEU A 9 -14.65 4.40 12.99
C LEU A 9 -13.44 4.46 13.93
N ALA A 10 -12.24 4.34 13.36
CA ALA A 10 -10.99 4.55 14.08
C ALA A 10 -10.63 6.05 14.10
N ASP A 11 -11.13 6.78 15.10
CA ASP A 11 -10.90 8.23 15.27
C ASP A 11 -9.66 8.53 16.14
N THR A 12 -8.54 7.95 15.74
CA THR A 12 -7.26 8.03 16.47
C THR A 12 -6.09 8.02 15.49
N LEU A 13 -5.04 8.78 15.83
CA LEU A 13 -3.83 8.85 15.01
C LEU A 13 -2.85 7.72 15.35
N GLY A 14 -2.20 7.18 14.31
CA GLY A 14 -1.12 6.19 14.45
C GLY A 14 -1.58 4.72 14.51
N GLU A 15 -2.88 4.45 14.47
CA GLU A 15 -3.42 3.08 14.59
C GLU A 15 -3.77 2.42 13.23
N LEU A 16 -3.61 3.14 12.11
CA LEU A 16 -3.97 2.64 10.78
C LEU A 16 -3.25 1.35 10.39
N GLY A 17 -1.96 1.21 10.76
CA GLY A 17 -1.15 0.03 10.46
C GLY A 17 -1.76 -1.28 11.00
N PRO A 18 -2.03 -1.38 12.30
CA PRO A 18 -2.76 -2.51 12.89
C PRO A 18 -4.11 -2.83 12.21
N PHE A 19 -4.91 -1.81 11.88
CA PHE A 19 -6.17 -2.03 11.16
C PHE A 19 -5.95 -2.62 9.77
N MET A 20 -5.01 -2.07 9.00
CA MET A 20 -4.63 -2.63 7.69
C MET A 20 -4.10 -4.06 7.82
N ALA A 21 -3.30 -4.36 8.84
CA ALA A 21 -2.74 -5.69 9.09
C ALA A 21 -3.82 -6.73 9.41
N GLY A 22 -4.93 -6.33 10.03
CA GLY A 22 -6.09 -7.17 10.30
C GLY A 22 -7.11 -7.26 9.15
N ALA A 23 -7.06 -6.34 8.19
CA ALA A 23 -8.03 -6.29 7.09
C ALA A 23 -7.82 -7.39 6.04
N GLU A 24 -8.90 -7.83 5.40
CA GLU A 24 -8.85 -8.72 4.23
C GLU A 24 -8.53 -7.93 2.95
N LEU A 25 -9.18 -6.78 2.78
CA LEU A 25 -9.01 -5.85 1.67
C LEU A 25 -8.73 -4.45 2.22
N VAL A 26 -7.90 -3.68 1.53
CA VAL A 26 -7.62 -2.27 1.88
C VAL A 26 -8.01 -1.39 0.70
N VAL A 27 -9.01 -0.54 0.92
CA VAL A 27 -9.41 0.52 -0.03
C VAL A 27 -8.72 1.81 0.37
N MET A 28 -7.88 2.34 -0.51
CA MET A 28 -7.12 3.56 -0.25
C MET A 28 -7.96 4.79 -0.62
N GLY A 29 -8.26 5.61 0.38
CA GLY A 29 -8.91 6.91 0.19
C GLY A 29 -8.02 7.89 -0.60
N GLY A 30 -8.55 9.10 -0.84
CA GLY A 30 -7.82 10.16 -1.54
C GLY A 30 -7.54 9.90 -3.02
N SER A 31 -8.04 8.79 -3.57
CA SER A 31 -7.77 8.33 -4.95
C SER A 31 -9.01 8.25 -5.85
N PHE A 32 -10.22 8.30 -5.27
CA PHE A 32 -11.48 8.33 -6.02
C PHE A 32 -11.96 9.74 -6.38
N GLU A 33 -11.29 10.74 -5.80
CA GLU A 33 -11.43 12.17 -6.07
C GLU A 33 -10.02 12.72 -6.33
N PRO A 34 -9.88 13.89 -6.99
CA PRO A 34 -8.59 14.42 -7.47
C PRO A 34 -7.72 15.00 -6.34
N PHE A 35 -7.41 14.19 -5.33
CA PHE A 35 -6.52 14.53 -4.21
C PHE A 35 -5.11 13.93 -4.38
N GLY A 36 -4.86 13.15 -5.43
CA GLY A 36 -3.53 12.63 -5.78
C GLY A 36 -3.16 11.30 -5.13
N GLY A 37 -4.05 10.69 -4.35
CA GLY A 37 -3.81 9.39 -3.71
C GLY A 37 -3.04 9.46 -2.39
N HIS A 38 -2.91 8.30 -1.75
CA HIS A 38 -2.18 8.10 -0.50
C HIS A 38 -1.19 6.94 -0.60
N ASN A 39 -0.37 6.77 0.44
CA ASN A 39 0.72 5.80 0.46
C ASN A 39 0.22 4.35 0.37
N ILE A 40 0.26 3.78 -0.83
CA ILE A 40 -0.11 2.39 -1.12
C ILE A 40 0.98 1.38 -0.76
N LEU A 41 2.19 1.84 -0.40
CA LEU A 41 3.30 0.95 -0.05
C LEU A 41 3.16 0.33 1.35
N GLU A 42 2.45 1.01 2.26
CA GLU A 42 2.17 0.49 3.60
C GLU A 42 1.32 -0.78 3.57
N PRO A 43 0.13 -0.81 2.94
CA PRO A 43 -0.64 -2.04 2.81
C PRO A 43 0.05 -3.07 1.92
N ALA A 44 0.88 -2.65 0.94
CA ALA A 44 1.65 -3.56 0.10
C ALA A 44 2.67 -4.34 0.92
N ARG A 45 3.40 -3.67 1.82
CA ARG A 45 4.34 -4.30 2.76
C ARG A 45 3.64 -5.28 3.70
N LEU A 46 2.41 -4.99 4.09
CA LEU A 46 1.58 -5.86 4.93
C LEU A 46 0.96 -7.04 4.16
N GLY A 47 1.21 -7.14 2.85
CA GLY A 47 0.69 -8.21 2.00
C GLY A 47 -0.82 -8.15 1.82
N LYS A 48 -1.39 -6.96 1.75
CA LYS A 48 -2.83 -6.75 1.61
C LYS A 48 -3.23 -6.56 0.16
N ALA A 49 -4.43 -7.02 -0.19
CA ALA A 49 -5.03 -6.67 -1.47
C ALA A 49 -5.44 -5.19 -1.44
N ILE A 50 -4.85 -4.39 -2.31
CA ILE A 50 -5.02 -2.94 -2.34
C ILE A 50 -5.96 -2.57 -3.49
N ILE A 51 -6.93 -1.72 -3.20
CA ILE A 51 -7.85 -1.14 -4.17
C ILE A 51 -7.74 0.39 -4.07
N PHE A 52 -7.64 1.08 -5.19
CA PHE A 52 -7.60 2.54 -5.24
C PHE A 52 -8.28 3.07 -6.51
N GLY A 53 -8.64 4.35 -6.51
CA GLY A 53 -9.29 5.05 -7.63
C GLY A 53 -8.31 5.58 -8.68
N PRO A 54 -8.80 6.36 -9.66
CA PRO A 54 -8.00 6.79 -10.80
C PRO A 54 -6.96 7.88 -10.46
N HIS A 55 -7.13 8.60 -9.35
CA HIS A 55 -6.30 9.75 -8.99
C HIS A 55 -5.12 9.35 -8.09
N MET A 56 -3.99 9.05 -8.71
CA MET A 56 -2.76 8.61 -8.03
C MET A 56 -1.55 9.49 -8.37
N GLU A 57 -1.77 10.76 -8.70
CA GLU A 57 -0.74 11.68 -9.18
C GLU A 57 0.47 11.79 -8.23
N ASN A 58 0.27 11.69 -6.90
CA ASN A 58 1.35 11.74 -5.90
C ASN A 58 2.10 10.39 -5.75
N PHE A 59 1.53 9.30 -6.28
CA PHE A 59 2.02 7.92 -6.12
C PHE A 59 1.94 7.16 -7.45
N ALA A 60 2.17 7.86 -8.57
CA ALA A 60 1.89 7.34 -9.91
C ALA A 60 2.84 6.19 -10.28
N GLU A 61 4.10 6.28 -9.85
CA GLU A 61 5.10 5.25 -10.10
C GLU A 61 4.80 3.97 -9.30
N GLU A 62 4.43 4.13 -8.03
CA GLU A 62 4.03 3.03 -7.16
C GLU A 62 2.76 2.35 -7.68
N ALA A 63 1.76 3.14 -8.09
CA ALA A 63 0.51 2.63 -8.65
C ALA A 63 0.77 1.83 -9.92
N ALA A 64 1.55 2.39 -10.86
CA ALA A 64 1.93 1.72 -12.09
C ALA A 64 2.69 0.42 -11.82
N LEU A 65 3.65 0.44 -10.89
CA LEU A 65 4.43 -0.75 -10.50
C LEU A 65 3.53 -1.85 -9.96
N LEU A 66 2.64 -1.53 -9.00
CA LEU A 66 1.78 -2.52 -8.38
C LEU A 66 0.75 -3.08 -9.37
N CYS A 67 0.12 -2.24 -10.19
CA CYS A 67 -0.85 -2.69 -11.18
C CYS A 67 -0.20 -3.57 -12.26
N ALA A 68 1.00 -3.21 -12.75
CA ALA A 68 1.71 -3.99 -13.76
C ALA A 68 2.13 -5.39 -13.29
N ASN A 69 2.12 -5.63 -11.98
CA ASN A 69 2.54 -6.90 -11.37
C ASN A 69 1.40 -7.62 -10.63
N GLU A 70 0.14 -7.27 -10.94
CA GLU A 70 -1.04 -7.88 -10.32
C GLU A 70 -0.94 -7.83 -8.78
N ALA A 71 -0.52 -6.68 -8.24
CA ALA A 71 -0.31 -6.46 -6.81
C ALA A 71 -1.28 -5.43 -6.23
N ALA A 72 -2.07 -4.76 -7.06
CA ALA A 72 -3.15 -3.87 -6.67
C ALA A 72 -4.17 -3.74 -7.79
N VAL A 73 -5.38 -3.27 -7.45
CA VAL A 73 -6.47 -2.99 -8.38
C VAL A 73 -6.72 -1.49 -8.43
N GLN A 74 -6.51 -0.89 -9.61
CA GLN A 74 -6.92 0.48 -9.88
C GLN A 74 -8.30 0.49 -10.53
N LEU A 75 -9.25 1.19 -9.92
CA LEU A 75 -10.59 1.39 -10.43
C LEU A 75 -10.69 2.71 -11.20
N THR A 76 -11.60 2.76 -12.17
CA THR A 76 -11.85 3.96 -12.98
C THR A 76 -12.82 4.94 -12.32
N SER A 77 -13.66 4.47 -11.39
CA SER A 77 -14.58 5.29 -10.61
C SER A 77 -15.01 4.57 -9.32
N ILE A 78 -15.68 5.30 -8.43
CA ILE A 78 -16.24 4.74 -7.19
C ILE A 78 -17.35 3.72 -7.45
N ASP A 79 -18.08 3.83 -8.58
CA ASP A 79 -19.15 2.90 -8.94
C ASP A 79 -18.63 1.46 -9.18
N ALA A 80 -17.36 1.32 -9.56
CA ALA A 80 -16.71 0.04 -9.74
C ALA A 80 -16.26 -0.61 -8.42
N LEU A 81 -16.35 0.10 -7.29
CA LEU A 81 -15.88 -0.39 -6.00
C LEU A 81 -16.70 -1.58 -5.50
N THR A 82 -18.03 -1.45 -5.46
CA THR A 82 -18.91 -2.52 -4.96
C THR A 82 -18.75 -3.83 -5.75
N PRO A 83 -18.76 -3.84 -7.11
CA PRO A 83 -18.47 -5.04 -7.88
C PRO A 83 -17.10 -5.65 -7.57
N CYS A 84 -16.05 -4.82 -7.46
CA CYS A 84 -14.69 -5.27 -7.16
C CYS A 84 -14.59 -5.91 -5.77
N LEU A 85 -15.20 -5.28 -4.75
CA LEU A 85 -15.25 -5.83 -3.39
C LEU A 85 -15.98 -7.18 -3.37
N ASN A 86 -17.15 -7.28 -4.01
CA ASN A 86 -17.91 -8.52 -4.08
C ASN A 86 -17.11 -9.66 -4.75
N GLU A 87 -16.38 -9.35 -5.83
CA GLU A 87 -15.54 -10.34 -6.50
C GLU A 87 -14.40 -10.83 -5.60
N LEU A 88 -13.66 -9.91 -4.98
CA LEU A 88 -12.49 -10.24 -4.17
C LEU A 88 -12.86 -10.94 -2.85
N LEU A 89 -13.98 -10.56 -2.22
CA LEU A 89 -14.51 -11.23 -1.04
C LEU A 89 -15.03 -12.64 -1.36
N ALA A 90 -15.60 -12.83 -2.56
CA ALA A 90 -16.02 -14.16 -3.02
C ALA A 90 -14.84 -15.06 -3.46
N GLN A 91 -13.66 -14.47 -3.71
CA GLN A 91 -12.46 -15.17 -4.19
C GLN A 91 -11.24 -14.85 -3.32
N PRO A 92 -11.17 -15.38 -2.09
CA PRO A 92 -10.09 -15.07 -1.15
C PRO A 92 -8.70 -15.41 -1.68
N ASP A 93 -8.58 -16.44 -2.53
CA ASP A 93 -7.31 -16.79 -3.19
C ASP A 93 -6.80 -15.68 -4.11
N LYS A 94 -7.72 -14.98 -4.82
CA LYS A 94 -7.37 -13.85 -5.69
C LYS A 94 -6.88 -12.67 -4.86
N ALA A 95 -7.57 -12.34 -3.76
CA ALA A 95 -7.14 -11.30 -2.83
C ALA A 95 -5.77 -11.63 -2.20
N ALA A 96 -5.57 -12.88 -1.75
CA ALA A 96 -4.31 -13.34 -1.20
C ALA A 96 -3.17 -13.28 -2.23
N ALA A 97 -3.44 -13.58 -3.50
CA ALA A 97 -2.45 -13.48 -4.58
C ALA A 97 -2.01 -12.02 -4.80
N LEU A 98 -2.97 -11.07 -4.87
CA LEU A 98 -2.67 -9.63 -4.97
C LEU A 98 -1.75 -9.19 -3.83
N GLY A 99 -2.13 -9.51 -2.59
CA GLY A 99 -1.36 -9.15 -1.40
C GLY A 99 0.04 -9.78 -1.38
N LYS A 100 0.16 -11.05 -1.75
CA LYS A 100 1.46 -11.74 -1.85
C LYS A 100 2.36 -11.10 -2.90
N ASN A 101 1.81 -10.73 -4.05
CA ASN A 101 2.54 -10.02 -5.10
C ASN A 101 3.04 -8.66 -4.61
N ALA A 102 2.19 -7.91 -3.91
CA ALA A 102 2.54 -6.62 -3.31
C ALA A 102 3.70 -6.76 -2.32
N ALA A 103 3.58 -7.66 -1.34
CA ALA A 103 4.62 -7.89 -0.34
C ALA A 103 5.96 -8.30 -0.98
N ARG A 104 5.91 -9.17 -2.00
CA ARG A 104 7.11 -9.63 -2.74
C ARG A 104 7.81 -8.47 -3.45
N LEU A 105 7.06 -7.58 -4.10
CA LEU A 105 7.62 -6.42 -4.81
C LEU A 105 8.29 -5.44 -3.86
N ILE A 106 7.66 -5.17 -2.71
CA ILE A 106 8.23 -4.25 -1.72
C ILE A 106 9.44 -4.88 -1.03
N ALA A 107 9.40 -6.17 -0.70
CA ALA A 107 10.54 -6.87 -0.11
C ALA A 107 11.77 -6.86 -1.04
N ALA A 108 11.57 -6.97 -2.35
CA ALA A 108 12.64 -6.87 -3.33
C ALA A 108 13.32 -5.48 -3.39
N ARG A 109 12.71 -4.45 -2.79
CA ARG A 109 13.21 -3.07 -2.74
C ARG A 109 13.70 -2.65 -1.35
N ALA A 110 13.81 -3.58 -0.40
CA ALA A 110 14.17 -3.28 0.98
C ALA A 110 15.57 -2.65 1.15
N GLY A 111 16.49 -2.84 0.20
CA GLY A 111 17.86 -2.30 0.23
C GLY A 111 17.99 -0.84 -0.22
N VAL A 112 16.90 -0.17 -0.64
CA VAL A 112 17.01 1.17 -1.26
C VAL A 112 17.62 2.20 -0.31
N ILE A 113 17.45 2.03 1.01
CA ILE A 113 18.03 2.92 2.00
C ILE A 113 19.57 2.79 2.05
N ASP A 114 20.08 1.57 1.87
CA ASP A 114 21.53 1.32 1.83
C ASP A 114 22.14 1.94 0.57
N ASP A 115 21.43 1.84 -0.57
CA ASP A 115 21.84 2.48 -1.82
C ASP A 115 21.89 4.01 -1.69
N TYR A 116 20.87 4.61 -1.07
CA TYR A 116 20.87 6.05 -0.79
C TYR A 116 21.98 6.45 0.17
N LEU A 117 22.21 5.68 1.23
CA LEU A 117 23.30 5.94 2.18
C LEU A 117 24.67 5.84 1.52
N ALA A 118 24.87 4.87 0.62
CA ALA A 118 26.10 4.75 -0.16
C ALA A 118 26.31 5.97 -1.06
N ALA A 119 25.29 6.38 -1.82
CA ALA A 119 25.35 7.56 -2.68
C ALA A 119 25.60 8.86 -1.90
N LEU A 120 24.97 9.02 -0.73
CA LEU A 120 25.20 10.16 0.15
C LEU A 120 26.62 10.15 0.75
N ALA A 121 27.15 8.98 1.12
CA ALA A 121 28.51 8.86 1.63
C ALA A 121 29.57 9.23 0.58
N GLU A 122 29.33 8.92 -0.71
CA GLU A 122 30.20 9.37 -1.81
C GLU A 122 30.21 10.90 -1.95
N LEU A 123 29.05 11.55 -1.79
CA LEU A 123 28.91 13.01 -1.92
C LEU A 123 29.33 13.78 -0.67
N CYS A 124 29.20 13.16 0.51
CA CYS A 124 29.52 13.73 1.82
C CYS A 124 30.27 12.71 2.70
N PRO A 125 31.60 12.56 2.51
CA PRO A 125 32.40 11.57 3.23
C PRO A 125 32.36 11.71 4.76
N GLU A 126 32.16 12.92 5.28
CA GLU A 126 32.06 13.22 6.72
C GLU A 126 30.86 12.53 7.40
N LEU A 127 29.84 12.12 6.64
CA LEU A 127 28.69 11.38 7.17
C LEU A 127 29.01 9.90 7.41
N ALA A 128 30.03 9.34 6.76
CA ALA A 128 30.42 7.94 6.94
C ALA A 128 31.03 7.68 8.33
N ASP A 129 31.77 8.66 8.88
CA ASP A 129 32.46 8.54 10.18
C ASP A 129 31.50 8.53 11.38
N ARG A 130 30.28 9.07 11.23
CA ARG A 130 29.29 9.16 12.32
C ARG A 130 28.50 7.86 12.56
N ARG A 131 28.74 6.80 11.77
CA ARG A 131 28.06 5.50 11.88
C ARG A 131 28.54 4.64 13.06
N THR A 132 29.60 5.06 13.75
CA THR A 132 30.29 4.29 14.80
C THR A 132 30.20 4.92 16.21
N ALA A 133 29.42 5.99 16.36
CA ALA A 133 29.26 6.74 17.62
C ALA A 133 27.88 6.49 18.26
#